data_AF-A0A507CAF6-F1
#
_entry.id   AF-A0A507CAF6-F1
#
_cell.length_a   1.000
_cell.length_b   1.000
_cell.length_c   1.000
_cell.angle_alpha   90.00
_cell.angle_beta   90.00
_cell.angle_gamma   90.00
#
_symmetry.space_group_name_H-M   'P 1'
#
loop_
_entity.id
_entity.type
_entity.pdbx_description
1 polymer ?
#
loop_
_entity_poly.entity_id
_entity_poly.type
_entity_poly.pdbx_seq_one_letter_code
_entity_poly.pdbx_strand_id
1 'polypeptide(L)'
;MAINRLEEEHKPKALTLPRQRYNAGQNSASVDSPTTKSKTATLAHKLSTDESPTSPAVNGKSRCWICWEKQESSKNRLIKVCNGCKDVDLKWVHQDCIDQFIGKLPPTPLTPRIPQLEMVEAEPEGHVFVNGRKKQIQYRYNCSRCNDPYIITKQQIHPLVALWTEDVQLKASVALMSLCILIITYSCAKMLLEARVRDEVVFRIGWGMVAVHKSTFAVAMFILCHAVNAVTWKVVISFCSGRSIKRVTSVSHIS
;
A
#
# COMPACT_ATOMS: atom_id res chain seq x y z
N MET A 1 16.45 34.41 24.21
CA MET A 1 15.25 33.57 24.46
C MET A 1 15.55 32.18 23.95
N ALA A 2 15.81 31.24 24.88
CA ALA A 2 16.18 29.86 24.59
C ALA A 2 14.90 29.01 24.52
N ILE A 3 14.72 28.27 23.42
CA ILE A 3 13.65 27.28 23.30
C ILE A 3 14.27 25.92 23.58
N ASN A 4 13.91 25.37 24.74
CA ASN A 4 14.38 24.09 25.23
C ASN A 4 13.79 22.92 24.44
N ARG A 5 14.68 21.97 24.24
CA ARG A 5 14.63 20.66 23.61
C ARG A 5 13.83 19.70 24.49
N LEU A 6 12.74 19.14 23.97
CA LEU A 6 12.06 17.96 24.54
C LEU A 6 12.36 16.77 23.62
N GLU A 7 13.46 16.08 23.93
CA GLU A 7 13.69 14.70 23.48
C GLU A 7 12.95 13.78 24.47
N GLU A 8 11.78 13.27 24.07
CA GLU A 8 11.16 12.14 24.76
C GLU A 8 11.83 10.83 24.30
N GLU A 9 12.59 10.21 25.20
CA GLU A 9 13.14 8.87 25.05
C GLU A 9 12.00 7.84 24.90
N HIS A 10 11.84 7.32 23.68
CA HIS A 10 11.00 6.15 23.43
C HIS A 10 11.83 4.87 23.66
N LYS A 11 11.78 4.35 24.90
CA LYS A 11 12.41 3.09 25.29
C LYS A 11 11.62 1.91 24.69
N PRO A 12 12.21 1.05 23.83
CA PRO A 12 11.50 -0.09 23.28
C PRO A 12 11.24 -1.12 24.38
N LYS A 13 9.95 -1.43 24.62
CA LYS A 13 9.53 -2.57 25.44
C LYS A 13 10.03 -3.87 24.76
N ALA A 14 10.88 -4.60 25.46
CA ALA A 14 11.28 -5.95 25.06
C ALA A 14 10.02 -6.84 24.96
N LEU A 15 9.74 -7.32 23.75
CA LEU A 15 8.71 -8.32 23.51
C LEU A 15 9.25 -9.69 23.97
N THR A 16 8.87 -10.08 25.18
CA THR A 16 9.02 -11.45 25.66
C THR A 16 8.12 -12.35 24.82
N LEU A 17 8.69 -13.11 23.87
CA LEU A 17 7.94 -14.08 23.08
C LEU A 17 7.38 -15.17 24.01
N PRO A 18 6.08 -15.51 23.92
CA PRO A 18 5.54 -16.65 24.63
C PRO A 18 6.19 -17.93 24.09
N ARG A 19 6.78 -18.71 24.99
CA ARG A 19 7.29 -20.05 24.74
C ARG A 19 6.10 -20.95 24.34
N GLN A 20 5.85 -21.09 23.04
CA GLN A 20 4.85 -22.02 22.52
C GLN A 20 5.28 -23.46 22.85
N ARG A 21 4.63 -24.05 23.85
CA ARG A 21 4.63 -25.50 24.06
C ARG A 21 3.89 -26.13 22.89
N TYR A 22 4.60 -26.93 22.11
CA TYR A 22 4.00 -27.93 21.23
C TYR A 22 3.17 -28.89 22.07
N ASN A 23 1.84 -28.78 22.02
CA ASN A 23 0.95 -29.85 22.45
C ASN A 23 0.62 -30.69 21.23
N ALA A 24 1.23 -31.87 21.18
CA ALA A 24 0.86 -32.93 20.25
C ALA A 24 -0.39 -33.64 20.80
N GLY A 25 -1.43 -33.73 19.96
CA GLY A 25 -2.52 -34.70 20.09
C GLY A 25 -3.74 -34.21 20.87
N GLN A 26 -4.90 -34.16 20.20
CA GLN A 26 -5.87 -35.25 20.28
C GLN A 26 -7.06 -34.95 19.34
N ASN A 27 -7.37 -35.94 18.50
CA ASN A 27 -8.60 -36.02 17.74
C ASN A 27 -9.77 -36.27 18.69
N SER A 28 -10.87 -35.57 18.51
CA SER A 28 -12.18 -35.99 19.03
C SER A 28 -13.31 -35.49 18.12
N ALA A 29 -14.37 -36.28 18.16
CA ALA A 29 -15.36 -36.52 17.13
C ALA A 29 -16.43 -35.42 16.97
N SER A 30 -17.08 -35.53 15.81
CA SER A 30 -18.40 -35.06 15.38
C SER A 30 -19.40 -34.61 16.45
N VAL A 31 -20.07 -33.48 16.18
CA VAL A 31 -21.50 -33.29 16.46
C VAL A 31 -22.13 -32.54 15.27
N ASP A 32 -23.07 -33.20 14.61
CA ASP A 32 -23.97 -32.62 13.61
C ASP A 32 -25.05 -31.77 14.29
N SER A 33 -25.48 -30.68 13.64
CA SER A 33 -26.84 -30.15 13.80
C SER A 33 -27.29 -29.35 12.57
N PRO A 34 -28.55 -29.52 12.12
CA PRO A 34 -29.09 -28.90 10.91
C PRO A 34 -29.98 -27.70 11.22
N THR A 35 -30.01 -26.69 10.34
CA THR A 35 -31.04 -25.63 10.17
C THR A 35 -30.45 -24.56 9.24
N THR A 36 -31.11 -23.85 8.32
CA THR A 36 -32.46 -23.85 7.73
C THR A 36 -32.33 -23.09 6.40
N LYS A 37 -33.17 -23.41 5.42
CA LYS A 37 -33.22 -22.73 4.12
C LYS A 37 -33.75 -21.30 4.29
N SER A 38 -33.12 -20.33 3.62
CA SER A 38 -33.83 -19.13 3.14
C SER A 38 -33.29 -18.73 1.78
N LYS A 39 -34.15 -18.82 0.76
CA LYS A 39 -33.90 -18.35 -0.60
C LYS A 39 -34.39 -16.91 -0.70
N THR A 40 -33.49 -15.98 -0.99
CA THR A 40 -33.85 -14.66 -1.51
C THR A 40 -33.06 -14.45 -2.78
N ALA A 41 -33.77 -14.52 -3.91
CA ALA A 41 -33.22 -14.22 -5.23
C ALA A 41 -33.18 -12.70 -5.39
N THR A 42 -31.98 -12.14 -5.55
CA THR A 42 -31.79 -10.75 -5.97
C THR A 42 -30.94 -10.78 -7.24
N LEU A 43 -31.60 -10.44 -8.34
CA LEU A 43 -31.04 -10.28 -9.68
C LEU A 43 -30.26 -8.95 -9.70
N ALA A 44 -28.95 -8.99 -9.94
CA ALA A 44 -28.14 -7.78 -10.12
C ALA A 44 -27.17 -7.91 -11.30
N HIS A 45 -27.13 -6.80 -12.05
CA HIS A 45 -26.39 -6.54 -13.26
C HIS A 45 -24.88 -6.86 -13.16
N LYS A 46 -24.39 -7.51 -14.22
CA LYS A 46 -23.00 -7.89 -14.45
C LYS A 46 -22.24 -6.67 -14.98
N LEU A 47 -21.52 -5.95 -14.11
CA LEU A 47 -20.51 -4.97 -14.50
C LEU A 47 -19.13 -5.57 -14.24
N SER A 48 -18.42 -5.84 -15.33
CA SER A 48 -17.11 -6.51 -15.40
C SER A 48 -16.04 -5.77 -14.60
N THR A 49 -15.60 -6.42 -13.51
CA THR A 49 -14.43 -6.01 -12.71
C THR A 49 -13.26 -6.89 -13.14
N ASP A 50 -12.12 -6.28 -13.46
CA ASP A 50 -10.86 -6.98 -13.80
C ASP A 50 -10.51 -8.02 -12.73
N GLU A 51 -10.67 -9.30 -13.09
CA GLU A 51 -10.40 -10.44 -12.22
C GLU A 51 -8.87 -10.65 -12.13
N SER A 52 -8.28 -10.19 -11.03
CA SER A 52 -7.02 -10.74 -10.52
C SER A 52 -7.15 -12.27 -10.46
N PRO A 53 -6.14 -13.05 -10.90
CA PRO A 53 -6.27 -14.50 -11.05
C PRO A 53 -6.78 -15.14 -9.76
N THR A 54 -8.05 -15.51 -9.79
CA THR A 54 -8.76 -16.16 -8.70
C THR A 54 -8.10 -17.51 -8.51
N SER A 55 -7.47 -17.72 -7.36
CA SER A 55 -6.86 -19.00 -6.99
C SER A 55 -7.87 -20.12 -7.26
N PRO A 56 -7.49 -21.22 -7.96
CA PRO A 56 -8.41 -22.31 -8.21
C PRO A 56 -8.98 -22.79 -6.88
N ALA A 57 -10.31 -22.94 -6.81
CA ALA A 57 -11.03 -23.44 -5.64
C ALA A 57 -10.64 -24.89 -5.36
N VAL A 58 -9.46 -25.09 -4.77
CA VAL A 58 -9.01 -26.39 -4.29
C VAL A 58 -9.80 -26.64 -3.01
N ASN A 59 -10.76 -27.58 -3.08
CA ASN A 59 -11.66 -27.97 -1.99
C ASN A 59 -10.95 -28.59 -0.75
N GLY A 60 -9.63 -28.47 -0.64
CA GLY A 60 -8.87 -28.76 0.56
C GLY A 60 -8.49 -27.43 1.24
N LYS A 61 -9.05 -27.17 2.43
CA LYS A 61 -8.75 -25.98 3.24
C LYS A 61 -7.27 -25.98 3.63
N SER A 62 -6.40 -25.41 2.80
CA SER A 62 -5.00 -25.18 3.12
C SER A 62 -4.87 -24.29 4.35
N ARG A 63 -3.92 -24.60 5.22
CA ARG A 63 -3.58 -23.76 6.37
C ARG A 63 -2.30 -22.98 6.10
N CYS A 64 -2.15 -21.83 6.72
CA CYS A 64 -0.86 -21.15 6.76
C CYS A 64 0.13 -21.98 7.59
N TRP A 65 1.29 -22.33 7.03
CA TRP A 65 2.26 -23.14 7.76
C TRP A 65 2.96 -22.40 8.92
N ILE A 66 2.83 -21.08 9.01
CA ILE A 66 3.43 -20.26 10.09
C ILE A 66 2.48 -20.19 11.30
N CYS A 67 1.23 -19.76 11.09
CA CYS A 67 0.26 -19.58 12.18
C CYS A 67 -0.76 -20.71 12.33
N TRP A 68 -0.79 -21.67 11.39
CA TRP A 68 -1.73 -22.80 11.33
C TRP A 68 -3.21 -22.43 11.17
N GLU A 69 -3.51 -21.17 10.89
CA GLU A 69 -4.87 -20.67 10.65
C GLU A 69 -5.33 -20.94 9.20
N LYS A 70 -6.64 -21.19 9.04
CA LYS A 70 -7.32 -21.39 7.74
C LYS A 70 -8.01 -20.13 7.22
N GLN A 71 -8.16 -19.12 8.06
CA GLN A 71 -8.99 -17.98 7.75
C GLN A 71 -8.23 -17.05 6.81
N GLU A 72 -8.78 -16.81 5.64
CA GLU A 72 -8.34 -15.72 4.76
C GLU A 72 -9.12 -14.46 5.13
N SER A 73 -8.41 -13.36 5.30
CA SER A 73 -9.05 -12.04 5.36
C SER A 73 -8.83 -11.30 4.04
N SER A 74 -9.63 -10.28 3.77
CA SER A 74 -9.46 -9.44 2.57
C SER A 74 -8.07 -8.82 2.47
N LYS A 75 -7.43 -8.56 3.62
CA LYS A 75 -6.08 -7.99 3.74
C LYS A 75 -4.98 -9.05 3.78
N ASN A 76 -5.24 -10.21 4.37
CA ASN A 76 -4.26 -11.27 4.59
C ASN A 76 -4.72 -12.57 3.93
N ARG A 77 -4.40 -12.70 2.64
CA ARG A 77 -4.75 -13.87 1.81
C ARG A 77 -3.66 -14.95 1.90
N LEU A 78 -4.04 -16.21 1.72
CA LEU A 78 -3.09 -17.31 1.59
C LEU A 78 -2.46 -17.25 0.19
N ILE A 79 -1.13 -17.19 0.15
CA ILE A 79 -0.35 -17.26 -1.07
C ILE A 79 0.41 -18.59 -1.12
N LYS A 80 0.55 -19.13 -2.33
CA LYS A 80 1.32 -20.34 -2.56
C LYS A 80 2.80 -20.00 -2.73
N VAL A 81 3.65 -20.43 -1.79
CA VAL A 81 5.09 -20.12 -1.78
C VAL A 81 5.92 -21.18 -2.48
N CYS A 82 5.51 -22.44 -2.36
CA CYS A 82 6.29 -23.58 -2.83
C CYS A 82 5.45 -24.49 -3.72
N ASN A 83 6.00 -24.86 -4.88
CA ASN A 83 5.37 -25.84 -5.76
C ASN A 83 5.86 -27.25 -5.46
N GLY A 84 7.15 -27.40 -5.16
CA GLY A 84 7.82 -28.70 -4.95
C GLY A 84 7.48 -29.46 -3.66
N CYS A 85 7.04 -28.80 -2.58
CA CYS A 85 6.69 -29.50 -1.33
C CYS A 85 5.58 -30.53 -1.57
N LYS A 86 5.66 -31.71 -0.96
CA LYS A 86 4.59 -32.73 -1.07
C LYS A 86 3.39 -32.40 -0.17
N ASP A 87 3.65 -31.90 1.03
CA ASP A 87 2.62 -31.53 2.00
C ASP A 87 1.86 -30.27 1.54
N VAL A 88 0.54 -30.37 1.46
CA VAL A 88 -0.34 -29.28 0.99
C VAL A 88 -0.26 -28.07 1.91
N ASP A 89 -0.30 -28.26 3.23
CA ASP A 89 -0.29 -27.15 4.20
C ASP A 89 1.01 -26.33 4.15
N LEU A 90 2.13 -26.92 3.74
CA LEU A 90 3.41 -26.20 3.61
C LEU A 90 3.51 -25.35 2.36
N LYS A 91 2.60 -25.53 1.40
CA LYS A 91 2.60 -24.73 0.18
C LYS A 91 2.04 -23.34 0.43
N TRP A 92 1.24 -23.16 1.47
CA TRP A 92 0.42 -21.97 1.66
C TRP A 92 0.82 -21.20 2.90
N VAL A 93 0.95 -19.88 2.76
CA VAL A 93 1.26 -18.98 3.86
C VAL A 93 0.46 -17.70 3.70
N HIS A 94 0.08 -17.09 4.82
CA HIS A 94 -0.43 -15.72 4.81
C HIS A 94 0.65 -14.73 4.40
N GLN A 95 0.30 -13.74 3.57
CA GLN A 95 1.21 -12.68 3.13
C GLN A 95 1.90 -11.98 4.31
N ASP A 96 1.15 -11.63 5.36
CA ASP A 96 1.71 -10.93 6.52
C ASP A 96 2.66 -11.84 7.32
N CYS A 97 2.34 -13.14 7.43
CA CYS A 97 3.17 -14.08 8.16
C CYS A 97 4.52 -14.30 7.48
N ILE A 98 4.54 -14.45 6.15
CA ILE A 98 5.80 -14.62 5.42
C ILE A 98 6.63 -13.34 5.44
N ASP A 99 5.99 -12.17 5.40
CA ASP A 99 6.69 -10.89 5.49
C ASP A 99 7.37 -10.69 6.84
N GLN A 100 6.71 -11.05 7.94
CA GLN A 100 7.32 -11.07 9.28
C GLN A 100 8.44 -12.10 9.39
N PHE A 101 8.27 -13.28 8.80
CA PHE A 101 9.30 -14.31 8.79
C PHE A 101 10.55 -13.84 8.05
N ILE A 102 10.39 -13.32 6.83
CA ILE A 102 11.50 -12.78 6.02
C ILE A 102 12.15 -11.58 6.72
N GLY A 103 11.37 -10.70 7.35
CA GLY A 103 11.90 -9.55 8.08
C GLY A 103 12.77 -9.92 9.30
N LYS A 104 12.62 -11.14 9.82
CA LYS A 104 13.44 -11.68 10.92
C LYS A 104 14.66 -12.45 10.44
N LEU A 105 14.73 -12.81 9.16
CA LEU A 105 15.93 -13.44 8.63
C LEU A 105 17.06 -12.41 8.62
N PRO A 106 18.28 -12.79 9.04
CA PRO A 106 19.43 -11.90 8.84
C PRO A 106 19.51 -11.55 7.35
N PRO A 107 19.82 -10.30 6.99
CA PRO A 107 19.98 -9.94 5.59
C PRO A 107 21.04 -10.87 5.01
N THR A 108 20.63 -11.77 4.11
CA THR A 108 21.57 -12.67 3.47
C THR A 108 22.59 -11.76 2.80
N PRO A 109 23.88 -11.78 3.20
CA PRO A 109 24.88 -10.98 2.51
C PRO A 109 24.77 -11.38 1.05
N LEU A 110 24.48 -10.40 0.18
CA LEU A 110 24.32 -10.60 -1.25
C LEU A 110 25.58 -11.33 -1.73
N THR A 111 25.54 -12.65 -1.83
CA THR A 111 26.72 -13.44 -2.18
C THR A 111 27.10 -13.00 -3.58
N PRO A 112 28.22 -12.28 -3.79
CA PRO A 112 28.60 -11.84 -5.11
C PRO A 112 29.37 -13.00 -5.73
N ARG A 113 28.65 -13.99 -6.28
CA ARG A 113 29.24 -15.01 -7.15
C ARG A 113 28.24 -15.42 -8.24
N ILE A 114 27.86 -14.45 -9.05
CA ILE A 114 27.70 -14.72 -10.48
C ILE A 114 28.83 -13.91 -11.14
N PRO A 115 29.68 -14.53 -11.98
CA PRO A 115 30.71 -13.82 -12.73
C PRO A 115 30.10 -12.59 -13.39
N GLN A 116 30.74 -11.45 -13.14
CA GLN A 116 30.33 -10.11 -13.53
C GLN A 116 30.03 -10.03 -15.04
N LEU A 117 28.81 -9.65 -15.39
CA LEU A 117 28.66 -8.60 -16.39
C LEU A 117 28.58 -7.29 -15.60
N GLU A 118 29.70 -6.57 -15.58
CA GLU A 118 29.95 -5.22 -15.05
C GLU A 118 29.04 -4.72 -13.92
N MET A 119 29.54 -4.91 -12.69
CA MET A 119 29.13 -4.18 -11.51
C MET A 119 29.82 -2.81 -11.49
N VAL A 120 29.05 -1.74 -11.65
CA VAL A 120 29.38 -0.45 -11.04
C VAL A 120 29.17 -0.60 -9.54
N GLU A 121 30.24 -0.40 -8.79
CA GLU A 121 30.32 -0.41 -7.33
C GLU A 121 29.32 0.61 -6.76
N ALA A 122 28.25 0.11 -6.14
CA ALA A 122 27.18 0.94 -5.58
C ALA A 122 27.48 1.19 -4.10
N GLU A 123 27.79 2.45 -3.77
CA GLU A 123 27.71 2.94 -2.40
C GLU A 123 26.32 2.66 -1.81
N PRO A 124 26.23 2.24 -0.53
CA PRO A 124 24.97 2.23 0.18
C PRO A 124 24.52 3.68 0.41
N GLU A 125 23.24 3.95 0.18
CA GLU A 125 22.54 5.24 0.39
C GLU A 125 22.37 6.18 -0.82
N GLY A 126 22.77 5.77 -2.03
CA GLY A 126 22.36 6.45 -3.25
C GLY A 126 21.06 5.90 -3.83
N HIS A 127 19.99 6.69 -3.88
CA HIS A 127 18.84 6.41 -4.77
C HIS A 127 19.30 6.49 -6.23
N VAL A 128 19.89 5.40 -6.75
CA VAL A 128 20.38 5.36 -8.14
C VAL A 128 19.19 5.28 -9.09
N PHE A 129 18.76 6.43 -9.60
CA PHE A 129 17.82 6.55 -10.71
C PHE A 129 18.54 6.23 -12.03
N VAL A 130 18.68 4.94 -12.36
CA VAL A 130 19.15 4.53 -13.70
C VAL A 130 17.98 4.62 -14.68
N ASN A 131 17.98 5.63 -15.55
CA ASN A 131 17.18 5.75 -16.79
C ASN A 131 15.67 5.48 -16.69
N GLY A 132 14.97 6.06 -15.71
CA GLY A 132 13.49 6.15 -15.67
C GLY A 132 12.73 4.83 -15.55
N ARG A 133 13.37 3.67 -15.74
CA ARG A 133 12.82 2.35 -15.48
C ARG A 133 13.13 2.02 -14.03
N LYS A 134 12.12 2.12 -13.16
CA LYS A 134 12.20 1.75 -11.74
C LYS A 134 12.89 0.38 -11.61
N LYS A 135 14.10 0.37 -11.06
CA LYS A 135 14.92 -0.83 -10.90
C LYS A 135 14.18 -1.79 -9.95
N GLN A 136 13.60 -2.86 -10.51
CA GLN A 136 13.01 -3.92 -9.69
C GLN A 136 14.15 -4.71 -9.06
N ILE A 137 14.24 -4.69 -7.73
CA ILE A 137 15.18 -5.52 -7.01
C ILE A 137 14.55 -6.91 -6.87
N GLN A 138 15.22 -7.90 -7.45
CA GLN A 138 14.81 -9.30 -7.39
C GLN A 138 15.72 -10.05 -6.44
N TYR A 139 15.14 -10.84 -5.55
CA TYR A 139 15.87 -11.70 -4.63
C TYR A 139 15.52 -13.15 -4.95
N ARG A 140 16.53 -14.02 -5.08
CA ARG A 140 16.35 -15.45 -5.25
C ARG A 140 16.48 -16.14 -3.90
N TYR A 141 15.51 -16.98 -3.58
CA TYR A 141 15.51 -17.81 -2.38
C TYR A 141 15.16 -19.23 -2.78
N ASN A 142 15.57 -20.18 -1.94
CA ASN A 142 15.21 -21.58 -2.11
C ASN A 142 14.31 -22.01 -0.94
N CYS A 143 13.36 -22.89 -1.23
CA CYS A 143 12.57 -23.53 -0.18
C CYS A 143 13.51 -24.36 0.71
N SER A 144 13.50 -24.14 2.03
CA SER A 144 14.37 -24.86 2.97
C SER A 144 14.15 -26.38 3.01
N ARG A 145 12.99 -26.87 2.54
CA ARG A 145 12.61 -28.29 2.62
C ARG A 145 12.81 -29.06 1.31
N CYS A 146 12.41 -28.49 0.16
CA CYS A 146 12.53 -29.16 -1.14
C CYS A 146 13.54 -28.48 -2.09
N ASN A 147 14.21 -27.42 -1.63
CA ASN A 147 15.19 -26.65 -2.40
C ASN A 147 14.64 -26.02 -3.70
N ASP A 148 13.31 -25.91 -3.85
CA ASP A 148 12.64 -25.33 -5.01
C ASP A 148 12.88 -23.81 -5.04
N PRO A 149 13.44 -23.25 -6.13
CA PRO A 149 13.75 -21.83 -6.21
C PRO A 149 12.51 -20.96 -6.42
N TYR A 150 12.45 -19.85 -5.70
CA TYR A 150 11.43 -18.81 -5.87
C TYR A 150 12.06 -17.42 -5.89
N ILE A 151 11.43 -16.51 -6.63
CA ILE A 151 11.87 -15.12 -6.77
C ILE A 151 10.92 -14.23 -5.98
N ILE A 152 11.48 -13.40 -5.11
CA ILE A 152 10.75 -12.29 -4.48
C ILE A 152 11.12 -11.02 -5.24
N THR A 153 10.12 -10.41 -5.86
CA THR A 153 10.26 -9.12 -6.53
C THR A 153 9.71 -8.02 -5.62
N LYS A 154 10.54 -7.04 -5.27
CA LYS A 154 10.09 -5.84 -4.54
C LYS A 154 9.70 -4.79 -5.58
N GLN A 155 8.41 -4.60 -5.80
CA GLN A 155 7.90 -3.60 -6.73
C GLN A 155 7.48 -2.35 -5.96
N GLN A 156 8.11 -1.21 -6.28
CA GLN A 156 7.63 0.07 -5.78
C GLN A 156 6.25 0.37 -6.38
N ILE A 157 5.28 0.60 -5.52
CA ILE A 157 3.92 0.95 -5.93
C ILE A 157 3.93 2.42 -6.36
N HIS A 158 3.13 2.77 -7.36
CA HIS A 158 2.89 4.18 -7.63
C HIS A 158 2.16 4.82 -6.43
N PRO A 159 2.58 6.00 -5.93
CA PRO A 159 1.96 6.63 -4.76
C PRO A 159 0.43 6.77 -4.89
N LEU A 160 -0.04 7.09 -6.10
CA LEU A 160 -1.46 7.17 -6.42
C LEU A 160 -2.19 5.81 -6.25
N VAL A 161 -1.59 4.72 -6.70
CA VAL A 161 -2.19 3.38 -6.52
C VAL A 161 -2.24 3.02 -5.04
N ALA A 162 -1.16 3.32 -4.30
CA ALA A 162 -1.12 3.07 -2.85
C ALA A 162 -2.18 3.86 -2.08
N LEU A 163 -2.45 5.11 -2.50
CA LEU A 163 -3.53 5.95 -1.94
C LEU A 163 -4.90 5.27 -2.12
N TRP A 164 -5.13 4.63 -3.26
CA TRP A 164 -6.42 4.01 -3.60
C TRP A 164 -6.61 2.59 -3.07
N THR A 165 -5.61 1.96 -2.47
CA THR A 165 -5.75 0.58 -1.95
C THR A 165 -6.09 0.53 -0.46
N GLU A 166 -5.44 1.32 0.39
CA GLU A 166 -5.40 0.99 1.83
C GLU A 166 -6.45 1.69 2.72
N ASP A 167 -6.65 3.01 2.55
CA ASP A 167 -7.43 3.80 3.52
C ASP A 167 -8.67 4.46 2.92
N VAL A 168 -9.85 4.02 3.34
CA VAL A 168 -11.13 4.60 2.91
C VAL A 168 -11.25 6.05 3.39
N GLN A 169 -10.81 6.34 4.61
CA GLN A 169 -10.85 7.70 5.17
C GLN A 169 -9.95 8.66 4.39
N LEU A 170 -8.70 8.27 4.13
CA LEU A 170 -7.76 9.09 3.38
C LEU A 170 -8.27 9.37 1.95
N LYS A 171 -8.85 8.35 1.30
CA LYS A 171 -9.51 8.52 -0.02
C LYS A 171 -10.64 9.53 0.03
N ALA A 172 -11.54 9.40 1.01
CA ALA A 172 -12.67 10.32 1.17
C ALA A 172 -12.20 11.75 1.43
N SER A 173 -11.19 11.96 2.28
CA SER A 173 -10.63 13.29 2.56
C SER A 173 -9.96 13.90 1.33
N VAL A 174 -9.15 13.15 0.58
CA VAL A 174 -8.50 13.65 -0.65
C VAL A 174 -9.54 13.96 -1.74
N ALA A 175 -10.57 13.13 -1.88
CA ALA A 175 -11.66 13.37 -2.83
C ALA A 175 -12.45 14.63 -2.47
N LEU A 176 -12.82 14.80 -1.20
CA LEU A 176 -13.55 15.97 -0.72
C LEU A 176 -12.73 17.26 -0.90
N MET A 177 -11.45 17.25 -0.51
CA MET A 177 -10.54 18.39 -0.72
C MET A 177 -10.43 18.77 -2.19
N SER A 178 -10.26 17.78 -3.07
CA SER A 178 -10.17 17.99 -4.51
C SER A 178 -11.45 18.62 -5.07
N LEU A 179 -12.63 18.15 -4.61
CA LEU A 179 -13.93 18.71 -4.98
C LEU A 179 -14.06 20.17 -4.51
N CYS A 180 -13.69 20.48 -3.27
CA CYS A 180 -13.72 21.84 -2.74
C CYS A 180 -12.85 22.79 -3.56
N ILE A 181 -11.64 22.36 -3.93
CA ILE A 181 -10.73 23.15 -4.78
C ILE A 181 -11.36 23.38 -6.15
N LEU A 182 -11.95 22.36 -6.79
CA LEU A 182 -12.64 22.53 -8.07
C LEU A 182 -13.77 23.56 -8.01
N ILE A 183 -14.58 23.56 -6.95
CA ILE A 183 -15.66 24.52 -6.75
C ILE A 183 -15.10 25.95 -6.58
N ILE A 184 -14.03 26.12 -5.79
CA ILE A 184 -13.37 27.42 -5.58
C ILE A 184 -12.75 27.90 -6.90
N THR A 185 -11.99 27.06 -7.60
CA THR A 185 -11.39 27.34 -8.91
C THR A 185 -12.46 27.77 -9.92
N TYR A 186 -13.59 27.04 -10.00
CA TYR A 186 -14.71 27.39 -10.86
C TYR A 186 -15.32 28.76 -10.49
N SER A 187 -15.52 29.01 -9.20
CA SER A 187 -16.07 30.28 -8.71
C SER A 187 -15.14 31.46 -9.02
N CYS A 188 -13.83 31.32 -8.79
CA CYS A 188 -12.82 32.31 -9.16
C CYS A 188 -12.78 32.55 -10.67
N ALA A 189 -12.83 31.48 -11.48
CA ALA A 189 -12.85 31.60 -12.94
C ALA A 189 -14.11 32.35 -13.43
N LYS A 190 -15.28 32.03 -12.87
CA LYS A 190 -16.53 32.74 -13.17
C LYS A 190 -16.45 34.21 -12.79
N MET A 191 -15.93 34.53 -11.59
CA MET A 191 -15.71 35.92 -11.16
C MET A 191 -14.76 36.67 -12.09
N LEU A 192 -13.70 36.04 -12.60
CA LEU A 192 -12.78 36.65 -13.55
C LEU A 192 -13.44 36.94 -14.90
N LEU A 193 -14.31 36.04 -15.37
CA LEU A 193 -15.09 36.24 -16.60
C LEU A 193 -16.09 37.40 -16.45
N GLU A 194 -16.74 37.53 -15.29
CA GLU A 194 -17.67 38.62 -15.00
C GLU A 194 -16.96 39.96 -14.76
N ALA A 195 -15.79 39.96 -14.11
CA ALA A 195 -15.00 41.16 -13.86
C ALA A 195 -14.58 41.86 -15.17
N ARG A 196 -14.36 41.08 -16.23
CA ARG A 196 -14.11 41.59 -17.59
C ARG A 196 -15.21 42.52 -18.10
N VAL A 197 -16.42 42.47 -17.52
CA VAL A 197 -17.58 43.28 -17.91
C VAL A 197 -17.80 44.48 -16.97
N ARG A 198 -17.44 44.41 -15.67
CA ARG A 198 -17.58 45.52 -14.69
C ARG A 198 -16.56 45.43 -13.55
N ASP A 199 -15.61 46.36 -13.49
CA ASP A 199 -14.33 46.14 -12.78
C ASP A 199 -14.14 46.84 -11.42
N GLU A 200 -15.19 47.38 -10.79
CA GLU A 200 -15.07 48.00 -9.47
C GLU A 200 -15.82 47.23 -8.36
N VAL A 201 -15.10 46.96 -7.27
CA VAL A 201 -15.64 46.65 -5.93
C VAL A 201 -14.77 47.37 -4.92
N VAL A 202 -15.42 48.10 -4.02
CA VAL A 202 -14.76 48.72 -2.88
C VAL A 202 -14.94 47.79 -1.69
N PHE A 203 -13.86 47.20 -1.19
CA PHE A 203 -13.88 46.44 0.06
C PHE A 203 -13.61 47.40 1.23
N ARG A 204 -14.51 47.41 2.21
CA ARG A 204 -14.33 48.18 3.44
C ARG A 204 -13.85 47.24 4.54
N ILE A 205 -12.56 47.26 4.84
CA ILE A 205 -11.96 46.43 5.89
C ILE A 205 -11.64 47.33 7.10
N GLY A 206 -12.49 47.25 8.13
CA GLY A 206 -12.26 47.84 9.46
C GLY A 206 -12.11 49.37 9.48
N TRP A 207 -10.87 49.86 9.30
CA TRP A 207 -10.47 51.25 9.54
C TRP A 207 -10.05 52.03 8.28
N GLY A 208 -10.04 51.39 7.10
CA GLY A 208 -9.70 52.04 5.84
C GLY A 208 -10.48 51.46 4.65
N MET A 209 -10.72 52.30 3.63
CA MET A 209 -11.23 51.83 2.34
C MET A 209 -10.02 51.45 1.48
N VAL A 210 -9.78 50.15 1.32
CA VAL A 210 -8.80 49.65 0.36
C VAL A 210 -9.58 49.21 -0.88
N ALA A 211 -9.50 50.02 -1.93
CA ALA A 211 -10.06 49.64 -3.23
C ALA A 211 -9.18 48.53 -3.82
N VAL A 212 -9.68 47.30 -3.80
CA VAL A 212 -9.05 46.15 -4.48
C VAL A 212 -9.94 45.76 -5.64
N HIS A 213 -9.40 45.77 -6.85
CA HIS A 213 -10.13 45.30 -8.02
C HIS A 213 -10.58 43.85 -7.82
N LYS A 214 -11.81 43.53 -8.27
CA LYS A 214 -12.38 42.16 -8.23
C LYS A 214 -11.42 41.14 -8.82
N SER A 215 -10.80 41.50 -9.95
CA SER A 215 -9.85 40.68 -10.68
C SER A 215 -8.61 40.36 -9.84
N THR A 216 -8.00 41.34 -9.17
CA THR A 216 -6.84 41.14 -8.30
C THR A 216 -7.16 40.19 -7.15
N PHE A 217 -8.30 40.38 -6.48
CA PHE A 217 -8.73 39.50 -5.40
C PHE A 217 -8.96 38.06 -5.89
N ALA A 218 -9.67 37.88 -7.01
CA ALA A 218 -9.94 36.57 -7.57
C ALA A 218 -8.66 35.84 -8.00
N VAL A 219 -7.70 36.54 -8.62
CA VAL A 219 -6.39 35.98 -8.99
C VAL A 219 -5.61 35.58 -7.72
N ALA A 220 -5.57 36.42 -6.69
CA ALA A 220 -4.87 36.12 -5.44
C ALA A 220 -5.44 34.87 -4.76
N MET A 221 -6.77 34.77 -4.65
CA MET A 221 -7.45 33.59 -4.10
C MET A 221 -7.21 32.33 -4.93
N PHE A 222 -7.18 32.45 -6.26
CA PHE A 222 -6.87 31.36 -7.16
C PHE A 222 -5.44 30.82 -6.93
N ILE A 223 -4.45 31.72 -6.90
CA ILE A 223 -3.05 31.36 -6.65
C ILE A 223 -2.91 30.67 -5.29
N LEU A 224 -3.50 31.25 -4.23
CA LEU A 224 -3.45 30.69 -2.88
C LEU A 224 -4.06 29.28 -2.82
N CYS A 225 -5.22 29.08 -3.43
CA CYS A 225 -5.91 27.79 -3.47
C CYS A 225 -5.04 26.72 -4.16
N HIS A 226 -4.45 27.04 -5.30
CA HIS A 226 -3.57 26.12 -6.03
C HIS A 226 -2.26 25.84 -5.29
N ALA A 227 -1.69 26.83 -4.58
CA ALA A 227 -0.50 26.64 -3.76
C ALA A 227 -0.76 25.66 -2.60
N VAL A 228 -1.85 25.86 -1.86
CA VAL A 228 -2.26 24.95 -0.77
C VAL A 228 -2.53 23.54 -1.31
N ASN A 229 -3.18 23.42 -2.47
CA ASN A 229 -3.40 22.14 -3.12
C ASN A 229 -2.08 21.44 -3.47
N ALA A 230 -1.12 22.16 -4.07
CA ALA A 230 0.18 21.61 -4.44
C ALA A 230 0.97 21.12 -3.22
N VAL A 231 0.96 21.88 -2.12
CA VAL A 231 1.58 21.47 -0.85
C VAL A 231 0.90 20.23 -0.29
N THR A 232 -0.44 20.18 -0.30
CA THR A 232 -1.21 19.03 0.18
C THR A 232 -0.86 17.77 -0.62
N TRP A 233 -0.84 17.86 -1.95
CA TRP A 233 -0.44 16.72 -2.79
C TRP A 233 1.01 16.31 -2.58
N LYS A 234 1.93 17.25 -2.35
CA LYS A 234 3.32 16.93 -2.00
C LYS A 234 3.40 16.12 -0.70
N VAL A 235 2.64 16.50 0.32
CA VAL A 235 2.56 15.76 1.60
C VAL A 235 1.96 14.37 1.38
N VAL A 236 0.85 14.26 0.64
CA VAL A 236 0.20 12.98 0.32
C VAL A 236 1.16 12.06 -0.45
N ILE A 237 1.85 12.58 -1.47
CA ILE A 237 2.83 11.81 -2.24
C ILE A 237 3.99 11.37 -1.35
N SER A 238 4.51 12.25 -0.50
CA SER A 238 5.58 11.91 0.44
C SER A 238 5.16 10.82 1.42
N PHE A 239 3.93 10.88 1.94
CA PHE A 239 3.38 9.88 2.85
C PHE A 239 3.16 8.52 2.16
N CYS A 240 2.73 8.53 0.90
CA CYS A 240 2.56 7.31 0.09
C CYS A 240 3.87 6.80 -0.51
N SER A 241 4.93 7.61 -0.53
CA SER A 241 6.25 7.22 -1.03
C SER A 241 6.92 6.24 -0.09
N GLY A 242 7.69 5.30 -0.66
CA GLY A 242 8.37 4.25 0.11
C GLY A 242 7.55 2.97 0.31
N ARG A 243 6.27 2.97 -0.05
CA ARG A 243 5.46 1.75 -0.06
C ARG A 243 5.88 0.82 -1.21
N SER A 244 6.07 -0.45 -0.89
CA SER A 244 6.44 -1.48 -1.85
C SER A 244 5.58 -2.71 -1.66
N ILE A 245 5.09 -3.29 -2.75
CA ILE A 245 4.51 -4.63 -2.74
C ILE A 245 5.63 -5.62 -3.01
N LYS A 246 5.70 -6.67 -2.19
CA LYS A 246 6.51 -7.84 -2.49
C LYS A 246 5.62 -8.85 -3.22
N ARG A 247 6.05 -9.28 -4.39
CA ARG A 247 5.38 -10.35 -5.13
C ARG A 247 6.31 -11.55 -5.17
N VAL A 248 5.82 -12.67 -4.67
CA VAL A 248 6.49 -13.98 -4.75
C VAL A 248 6.06 -14.64 -6.05
N THR A 249 7.02 -15.03 -6.88
CA THR A 249 6.79 -15.79 -8.10
C THR A 249 7.63 -17.06 -8.05
N SER A 250 7.01 -18.22 -8.22
CA SER A 250 7.74 -19.48 -8.39
C SER A 250 8.52 -19.45 -9.69
N VAL A 251 9.75 -19.95 -9.69
CA VAL A 251 10.48 -20.20 -10.94
C VAL A 251 9.92 -21.50 -11.51
N SER A 252 8.86 -21.42 -12.30
CA SER A 252 8.44 -22.57 -13.09
C SER A 252 9.60 -22.89 -14.02
N HIS A 253 10.18 -24.09 -13.89
CA HIS A 253 11.13 -24.62 -14.85
C HIS A 253 10.48 -24.50 -16.23
N ILE A 254 11.00 -23.59 -17.06
CA ILE A 254 10.70 -23.56 -18.49
C ILE A 254 11.43 -24.79 -19.02
N SER A 255 10.71 -25.90 -19.10
CA SER A 255 11.13 -27.14 -19.74
C SER A 255 10.95 -27.05 -21.25
#